data_AF-A0A939W4U7-F1
#
_entry.id   AF-A0A939W4U7-F1
#
_cell.length_a   1.000
_cell.length_b   1.000
_cell.length_c   1.000
_cell.angle_alpha   90.00
_cell.angle_beta   90.00
_cell.angle_gamma   90.00
#
_symmetry.space_group_name_H-M   'P 1'
#
loop_
_entity.id
_entity.type
_entity.pdbx_description
1 polymer ?
#
loop_
_entity_poly.entity_id
_entity_poly.type
_entity_poly.pdbx_seq_one_letter_code
_entity_poly.pdbx_strand_id
1 'polypeptide(L)'
;MGGQVADIPTGNLGEQAEPKCWETRLEAESSKAFKAFCMFRNMGYKRSIKACLELHGIDQKKYGSWSRYARLFNWNERAAKYDEYVARETERELINERVERKKRQMEMLNEFDGIVAKRLKTLNPDDLNADGAMDLLERSAKLDSFITGADKENTKPVQGELAITFADSFKEL
;
A
#
# COMPACT_ATOMS: atom_id res chain seq x y z
N MET A 1 -27.29 4.74 -54.70
CA MET A 1 -26.15 4.65 -53.78
C MET A 1 -26.07 5.96 -53.01
N GLY A 2 -26.70 6.03 -51.84
CA GLY A 2 -26.60 7.18 -50.94
C GLY A 2 -26.06 6.66 -49.62
N GLY A 3 -24.75 6.83 -49.40
CA GLY A 3 -24.09 6.49 -48.15
C GLY A 3 -23.99 7.73 -47.28
N GLN A 4 -24.76 7.75 -46.19
CA GLN A 4 -24.57 8.70 -45.08
C GLN A 4 -23.17 8.48 -44.50
N VAL A 5 -22.34 9.52 -44.54
CA VAL A 5 -21.16 9.60 -43.70
C VAL A 5 -21.65 9.87 -42.28
N ALA A 6 -21.57 8.85 -41.43
CA ALA A 6 -21.81 9.00 -40.00
C ALA A 6 -20.63 9.81 -39.43
N ASP A 7 -20.92 11.02 -38.96
CA ASP A 7 -20.00 11.75 -38.09
C ASP A 7 -19.72 10.91 -36.85
N ILE A 8 -18.47 10.45 -36.73
CA ILE A 8 -17.98 9.76 -35.55
C ILE A 8 -17.83 10.83 -34.45
N PRO A 9 -18.48 10.70 -33.28
CA PRO A 9 -18.24 11.62 -32.20
C PRO A 9 -16.80 11.43 -31.74
N THR A 10 -16.00 12.49 -31.86
CA THR A 10 -14.62 12.54 -31.37
C THR A 10 -14.67 12.56 -29.85
N GLY A 11 -14.83 11.38 -29.25
CA GLY A 11 -14.68 11.16 -27.82
C GLY A 11 -13.21 11.23 -27.44
N ASN A 12 -12.73 12.40 -27.03
CA ASN A 12 -11.70 12.50 -26.00
C ASN A 12 -11.63 13.94 -25.47
N LEU A 13 -12.68 14.36 -24.76
CA LEU A 13 -12.51 15.45 -23.80
C LEU A 13 -11.81 14.82 -22.61
N GLY A 14 -10.48 14.84 -22.65
CA GLY A 14 -9.65 14.45 -21.52
C GLY A 14 -10.23 15.09 -20.29
N GLU A 15 -10.71 14.25 -19.37
CA GLU A 15 -11.30 14.65 -18.10
C GLU A 15 -10.25 15.51 -17.41
N GLN A 16 -10.42 16.83 -17.53
CA GLN A 16 -9.55 17.80 -16.91
C GLN A 16 -9.85 17.66 -15.43
N ALA A 17 -9.15 16.73 -14.77
CA ALA A 17 -9.22 16.56 -13.33
C ALA A 17 -8.97 17.96 -12.75
N GLU A 18 -10.01 18.52 -12.13
CA GLU A 18 -9.97 19.90 -11.66
C GLU A 18 -8.68 20.10 -10.85
N PRO A 19 -7.94 21.20 -11.10
CA PRO A 19 -6.66 21.41 -10.44
C PRO A 19 -6.86 21.40 -8.93
N LYS A 20 -6.29 20.38 -8.28
CA LYS A 20 -6.41 20.19 -6.84
C LYS A 20 -5.96 21.47 -6.14
N CYS A 21 -6.78 21.97 -5.21
CA CYS A 21 -6.53 23.25 -4.56
C CYS A 21 -5.18 23.30 -3.82
N TRP A 22 -4.58 22.15 -3.48
CA TRP A 22 -3.27 22.05 -2.86
C TRP A 22 -2.08 21.93 -3.83
N GLU A 23 -2.30 21.76 -5.14
CA GLU A 23 -1.25 21.60 -6.16
C GLU A 23 -1.00 22.88 -6.95
N THR A 24 -2.02 23.73 -7.11
CA THR A 24 -1.92 24.97 -7.87
C THR A 24 -1.95 26.22 -6.99
N ARG A 25 -1.27 27.26 -7.45
CA ARG A 25 -1.27 28.60 -6.84
C ARG A 25 -2.59 29.30 -7.16
N LEU A 26 -3.20 29.94 -6.16
CA LEU A 26 -4.40 30.77 -6.39
C LEU A 26 -4.02 32.06 -7.13
N GLU A 27 -4.95 32.63 -7.90
CA GLU A 27 -4.67 33.80 -8.76
C GLU A 27 -4.08 34.99 -7.97
N ALA A 28 -4.66 35.30 -6.82
CA ALA A 28 -4.21 36.37 -5.91
C ALA A 28 -3.04 35.94 -4.98
N GLU A 29 -2.64 34.67 -5.00
CA GLU A 29 -1.56 34.16 -4.16
C GLU A 29 -0.22 34.42 -4.83
N SER A 30 0.66 35.19 -4.18
CA SER A 30 2.01 35.41 -4.71
C SER A 30 2.83 34.12 -4.76
N SER A 31 3.80 34.02 -5.67
CA SER A 31 4.70 32.85 -5.74
C SER A 31 5.45 32.58 -4.43
N LYS A 32 5.76 33.64 -3.66
CA LYS A 32 6.39 33.52 -2.33
C LYS A 32 5.43 32.89 -1.32
N ALA A 33 4.16 33.28 -1.33
CA ALA A 33 3.13 32.72 -0.46
C ALA A 33 2.88 31.24 -0.82
N PHE A 34 2.75 30.91 -2.10
CA PHE A 34 2.56 29.52 -2.52
C PHE A 34 3.75 28.62 -2.17
N LYS A 35 4.98 29.09 -2.35
CA LYS A 35 6.17 28.33 -1.93
C LYS A 35 6.16 28.04 -0.43
N ALA A 36 5.78 29.03 0.39
CA ALA A 36 5.64 28.86 1.83
C ALA A 36 4.50 27.89 2.19
N PHE A 37 3.39 27.94 1.44
CA PHE A 37 2.29 26.97 1.57
C PHE A 37 2.77 25.54 1.30
N CYS A 38 3.54 25.30 0.23
CA CYS A 38 4.08 23.97 -0.07
C CYS A 38 4.92 23.43 1.09
N MET A 39 5.78 24.26 1.69
CA MET A 39 6.57 23.88 2.87
C MET A 39 5.66 23.53 4.05
N PHE A 40 4.69 24.38 4.35
CA PHE A 40 3.73 24.18 5.44
C PHE A 40 2.89 22.90 5.27
N ARG A 41 2.36 22.66 4.06
CA ARG A 41 1.58 21.48 3.68
C ARG A 41 2.37 20.20 3.90
N ASN A 42 3.63 20.17 3.43
CA ASN A 42 4.50 19.00 3.48
C ASN A 42 4.89 18.57 4.90
N MET A 43 4.63 19.38 5.93
CA MET A 43 4.89 18.99 7.33
C MET A 43 3.88 17.97 7.89
N GLY A 44 2.76 17.72 7.20
CA GLY A 44 1.73 16.80 7.69
C GLY A 44 1.12 17.23 9.03
N TYR A 45 0.79 16.27 9.88
CA TYR A 45 0.10 16.49 11.16
C TYR A 45 0.85 17.38 12.18
N LYS A 46 2.18 17.48 12.09
CA LYS A 46 3.00 18.34 12.97
C LYS A 46 3.08 19.79 12.48
N ARG A 47 2.29 20.15 11.46
CA ARG A 47 2.36 21.49 10.85
C ARG A 47 2.03 22.57 11.87
N SER A 48 2.88 23.58 11.89
CA SER A 48 2.55 24.91 12.39
C SER A 48 3.46 25.90 11.66
N ILE A 49 3.05 27.16 11.56
CA ILE A 49 3.90 28.18 10.91
C ILE A 49 5.23 28.29 11.66
N LYS A 50 5.20 28.30 12.99
CA LYS A 50 6.40 28.37 13.82
C LYS A 50 7.35 27.19 13.56
N ALA A 51 6.82 25.97 13.58
CA ALA A 51 7.61 24.78 13.31
C ALA A 51 8.16 24.76 11.87
N CYS A 52 7.40 25.27 10.90
CA CYS A 52 7.85 25.37 9.51
C CYS A 52 9.02 26.35 9.35
N LEU A 53 8.93 27.52 9.98
CA LEU A 53 10.02 28.49 9.97
C LEU A 53 11.29 27.94 10.63
N GLU A 54 11.14 27.27 11.77
CA GLU A 54 12.24 26.64 12.50
C GLU A 54 12.91 25.52 11.69
N LEU A 55 12.11 24.59 11.16
CA LEU A 55 12.59 23.45 10.36
C LEU A 55 13.38 23.89 9.12
N HIS A 56 12.97 25.00 8.49
CA HIS A 56 13.60 25.51 7.27
C HIS A 56 14.60 26.64 7.52
N GLY A 57 14.94 26.96 8.77
CA GLY A 57 15.90 28.02 9.10
C GLY A 57 15.48 29.42 8.64
N ILE A 58 14.18 29.68 8.58
CA ILE A 58 13.62 30.97 8.14
C ILE A 58 13.47 31.89 9.35
N ASP A 59 13.83 33.16 9.17
CA ASP A 59 13.69 34.20 10.22
C ASP A 59 12.26 34.22 10.80
N GLN A 60 12.17 34.07 12.13
CA GLN A 60 10.92 34.08 12.89
C GLN A 60 10.11 35.37 12.69
N LYS A 61 10.74 36.48 12.29
CA LYS A 61 10.05 37.72 11.90
C LYS A 61 9.07 37.53 10.73
N LYS A 62 9.22 36.47 9.93
CA LYS A 62 8.31 36.13 8.83
C LYS A 62 6.98 35.53 9.30
N TYR A 63 6.86 35.17 10.59
CA TYR A 63 5.65 34.58 11.16
C TYR A 63 4.39 35.38 10.84
N GLY A 64 4.41 36.70 11.06
CA GLY A 64 3.23 37.55 10.79
C GLY A 64 2.77 37.53 9.33
N SER A 65 3.72 37.56 8.37
CA SER A 65 3.40 37.47 6.94
C SER A 65 2.84 36.10 6.57
N TRP A 66 3.42 35.02 7.09
CA TRP A 66 2.95 33.66 6.83
C TRP A 66 1.60 33.39 7.48
N SER A 67 1.34 33.91 8.68
CA SER A 67 0.02 33.83 9.32
C SER A 67 -1.04 34.56 8.51
N ARG A 68 -0.70 35.70 7.92
CA ARG A 68 -1.60 36.41 7.01
C ARG A 68 -1.86 35.60 5.74
N TYR A 69 -0.83 35.02 5.11
CA TYR A 69 -1.01 34.14 3.94
C TYR A 69 -1.87 32.92 4.24
N ALA A 70 -1.63 32.27 5.38
CA ALA A 70 -2.38 31.09 5.79
C ALA A 70 -3.88 31.36 5.92
N ARG A 71 -4.25 32.55 6.41
CA ARG A 71 -5.64 33.00 6.50
C ARG A 71 -6.20 33.41 5.13
N LEU A 72 -5.46 34.19 4.34
CA LEU A 72 -5.94 34.69 3.05
C LEU A 72 -6.13 33.58 2.00
N PHE A 73 -5.31 32.54 2.06
CA PHE A 73 -5.26 31.47 1.05
C PHE A 73 -5.66 30.11 1.61
N ASN A 74 -6.38 30.08 2.74
CA ASN A 74 -6.96 28.90 3.36
C ASN A 74 -5.98 27.71 3.47
N TRP A 75 -4.75 27.96 3.95
CA TRP A 75 -3.71 26.93 3.97
C TRP A 75 -4.11 25.69 4.76
N ASN A 76 -4.85 25.85 5.86
CA ASN A 76 -5.30 24.71 6.67
C ASN A 76 -6.24 23.78 5.90
N GLU A 77 -7.23 24.34 5.21
CA GLU A 77 -8.19 23.54 4.42
C GLU A 77 -7.50 22.85 3.24
N ARG A 78 -6.65 23.59 2.51
CA ARG A 78 -5.88 23.03 1.40
C ARG A 78 -4.93 21.93 1.87
N ALA A 79 -4.28 22.10 3.03
CA ALA A 79 -3.40 21.10 3.60
C ALA A 79 -4.17 19.86 4.09
N ALA A 80 -5.36 20.04 4.69
CA ALA A 80 -6.22 18.92 5.09
C ALA A 80 -6.63 18.06 3.89
N LYS A 81 -7.07 18.69 2.80
CA LYS A 81 -7.40 17.97 1.56
C LYS A 81 -6.20 17.23 0.96
N TYR A 82 -4.99 17.78 1.08
CA TYR A 82 -3.77 17.07 0.71
C TYR A 82 -3.50 15.86 1.61
N ASP A 83 -3.70 15.98 2.92
CA ASP A 83 -3.50 14.85 3.84
C ASP A 83 -4.47 13.71 3.56
N GLU A 84 -5.73 14.02 3.28
CA GLU A 84 -6.73 13.02 2.88
C GLU A 84 -6.31 12.29 1.60
N TYR A 85 -5.78 13.02 0.63
CA TYR A 85 -5.22 12.44 -0.59
C TYR A 85 -4.03 11.53 -0.28
N VAL A 86 -3.05 11.99 0.49
CA VAL A 86 -1.87 11.20 0.86
C VAL A 86 -2.26 9.95 1.66
N ALA A 87 -3.21 10.06 2.59
CA ALA A 87 -3.71 8.93 3.36
C ALA A 87 -4.34 7.86 2.46
N ARG A 88 -5.17 8.27 1.49
CA ARG A 88 -5.79 7.38 0.51
C ARG A 88 -4.76 6.69 -0.37
N GLU A 89 -3.77 7.43 -0.87
CA GLU A 89 -2.71 6.84 -1.70
C GLU A 89 -1.86 5.86 -0.90
N THR A 90 -1.53 6.19 0.35
CA THR A 90 -0.79 5.30 1.25
C THR A 90 -1.57 4.02 1.52
N GLU A 91 -2.88 4.12 1.80
CA GLU A 91 -3.74 2.95 1.98
C GLU A 91 -3.79 2.08 0.72
N ARG A 92 -3.93 2.69 -0.45
CA ARG A 92 -3.90 1.98 -1.74
C ARG A 92 -2.57 1.24 -1.92
N GLU A 93 -1.45 1.87 -1.62
CA GLU A 93 -0.12 1.25 -1.71
C GLU A 93 0.03 0.07 -0.74
N LEU A 94 -0.44 0.22 0.51
CA LEU A 94 -0.41 -0.86 1.50
C LEU A 94 -1.29 -2.05 1.08
N ILE A 95 -2.47 -1.79 0.50
CA ILE A 95 -3.33 -2.84 -0.05
C ILE A 95 -2.61 -3.55 -1.21
N ASN A 96 -2.03 -2.79 -2.13
CA ASN A 96 -1.30 -3.34 -3.26
C ASN A 96 -0.10 -4.21 -2.80
N GLU A 97 0.67 -3.74 -1.82
CA GLU A 97 1.78 -4.50 -1.25
C GLU A 97 1.31 -5.81 -0.58
N ARG A 98 0.14 -5.79 0.08
CA ARG A 98 -0.48 -7.01 0.63
C ARG A 98 -0.88 -7.99 -0.47
N VAL A 99 -1.46 -7.51 -1.56
CA VAL A 99 -1.83 -8.33 -2.71
C VAL A 99 -0.59 -8.96 -3.34
N GLU A 100 0.46 -8.17 -3.59
CA GLU A 100 1.72 -8.68 -4.16
C GLU A 100 2.45 -9.64 -3.21
N ARG A 101 2.38 -9.43 -1.90
CA ARG A 101 2.89 -10.39 -0.92
C ARG A 101 2.12 -11.71 -0.96
N LYS A 102 0.79 -11.67 -1.01
CA LYS A 102 -0.05 -12.88 -1.13
C LYS A 102 0.24 -13.62 -2.42
N LYS A 103 0.38 -12.90 -3.54
CA LYS A 103 0.72 -13.48 -4.84
C LYS A 103 2.04 -14.25 -4.78
N ARG A 104 3.11 -13.64 -4.25
CA ARG A 104 4.40 -14.31 -4.06
C ARG A 104 4.33 -15.53 -3.14
N GLN A 105 3.53 -15.46 -2.08
CA GLN A 105 3.31 -16.61 -1.19
C GLN A 105 2.59 -17.76 -1.91
N MET A 106 1.59 -17.47 -2.73
CA MET A 106 0.90 -18.47 -3.55
C MET A 106 1.83 -19.07 -4.61
N GLU A 107 2.69 -18.27 -5.25
CA GLU A 107 3.69 -18.77 -6.21
C GLU A 107 4.67 -19.75 -5.55
N MET A 108 5.20 -19.40 -4.37
CA MET A 108 6.08 -20.28 -3.59
C MET A 108 5.38 -21.57 -3.16
N LEU A 109 4.10 -21.50 -2.82
CA LEU A 109 3.30 -22.69 -2.49
C LEU A 109 3.13 -23.60 -3.70
N ASN A 110 2.79 -23.05 -4.86
CA ASN A 110 2.66 -23.82 -6.10
C ASN A 110 3.98 -24.52 -6.48
N GLU A 111 5.12 -23.85 -6.28
CA GLU A 111 6.44 -24.47 -6.48
C GLU A 111 6.69 -25.62 -5.50
N PHE A 112 6.32 -25.43 -4.23
CA PHE A 112 6.42 -26.46 -3.20
C PHE A 112 5.53 -27.67 -3.52
N ASP A 113 4.28 -27.45 -3.91
CA ASP A 113 3.36 -28.50 -4.37
C ASP A 113 3.95 -29.27 -5.56
N GLY A 114 4.62 -28.56 -6.47
CA GLY A 114 5.37 -29.17 -7.57
C GLY A 114 6.51 -30.09 -7.11
N ILE A 115 7.25 -29.70 -6.07
CA ILE A 115 8.31 -30.52 -5.46
C ILE A 115 7.70 -31.75 -4.76
N VAL A 116 6.66 -31.55 -3.95
CA VAL A 116 5.95 -32.63 -3.25
C VAL A 116 5.37 -33.63 -4.25
N ALA A 117 4.72 -33.16 -5.32
CA ALA A 117 4.18 -34.02 -6.38
C ALA A 117 5.28 -34.83 -7.09
N LYS A 118 6.45 -34.24 -7.37
CA LYS A 118 7.60 -34.97 -7.92
C LYS A 118 8.15 -36.01 -6.94
N ARG A 119 8.23 -35.67 -5.65
CA ARG A 119 8.70 -36.58 -4.62
C ARG A 119 7.74 -37.76 -4.47
N LEU A 120 6.43 -37.52 -4.37
CA LEU A 120 5.40 -38.57 -4.30
C LEU A 120 5.47 -39.55 -5.49
N LYS A 121 5.72 -39.06 -6.71
CA LYS A 121 5.86 -39.92 -7.91
C LYS A 121 7.10 -40.81 -7.90
N THR A 122 8.13 -40.43 -7.16
CA THR A 122 9.42 -41.15 -7.10
C THR A 122 9.59 -41.95 -5.82
N LEU A 123 8.62 -41.84 -4.91
CA LEU A 123 8.64 -42.50 -3.61
C LEU A 123 8.10 -43.93 -3.76
N ASN A 124 8.82 -44.90 -3.20
CA ASN A 124 8.37 -46.28 -3.17
C ASN A 124 7.19 -46.39 -2.19
N PRO A 125 6.02 -46.94 -2.57
CA PRO A 125 4.86 -47.02 -1.68
C PRO A 125 5.14 -47.70 -0.33
N ASP A 126 6.11 -48.60 -0.29
CA ASP A 126 6.49 -49.32 0.92
C ASP A 126 7.36 -48.49 1.90
N ASP A 127 7.93 -47.37 1.44
CA ASP A 127 8.76 -46.46 2.26
C ASP A 127 7.92 -45.39 2.98
N LEU A 128 6.64 -45.25 2.64
CA LEU A 128 5.75 -44.21 3.20
C LEU A 128 4.79 -44.86 4.19
N ASN A 129 5.16 -44.83 5.48
CA ASN A 129 4.20 -45.22 6.52
C ASN A 129 2.99 -44.25 6.47
N ALA A 130 1.80 -44.74 6.79
CA ALA A 130 0.55 -43.97 6.67
C ALA A 130 0.56 -42.65 7.48
N ASP A 131 1.30 -42.59 8.58
CA ASP A 131 1.43 -41.40 9.42
C ASP A 131 2.22 -40.29 8.71
N GLY A 132 3.27 -40.64 7.96
CA GLY A 132 4.06 -39.68 7.18
C GLY A 132 3.26 -39.05 6.04
N ALA A 133 2.35 -39.80 5.41
CA ALA A 133 1.45 -39.27 4.38
C ALA A 133 0.47 -38.25 4.96
N MET A 134 -0.11 -38.61 6.10
CA MET A 134 -1.11 -37.79 6.78
C MET A 134 -0.52 -36.52 7.37
N ASP A 135 0.70 -36.58 7.91
CA ASP A 135 1.40 -35.39 8.42
C ASP A 135 1.73 -34.39 7.29
N LEU A 136 2.12 -34.89 6.11
CA LEU A 136 2.33 -34.05 4.92
C LEU A 136 1.03 -33.41 4.41
N LEU A 137 -0.06 -34.18 4.35
CA LEU A 137 -1.37 -33.70 3.92
C LEU A 137 -1.95 -32.67 4.92
N GLU A 138 -1.83 -32.93 6.22
CA GLU A 138 -2.29 -32.04 7.28
C GLU A 138 -1.51 -30.72 7.28
N ARG A 139 -0.19 -30.78 7.08
CA ARG A 139 0.65 -29.58 6.95
C ARG A 139 0.32 -28.77 5.70
N SER A 140 0.02 -29.44 4.59
CA SER A 140 -0.44 -28.79 3.36
C SER A 140 -1.78 -28.08 3.58
N ALA A 141 -2.74 -28.73 4.23
CA ALA A 141 -4.06 -28.16 4.50
C ALA A 141 -4.00 -26.98 5.49
N LYS A 142 -3.16 -27.07 6.54
CA LYS A 142 -2.91 -25.96 7.48
C LYS A 142 -2.27 -24.76 6.79
N LEU A 143 -1.33 -24.99 5.87
CA LEU A 143 -0.68 -23.94 5.11
C LEU A 143 -1.67 -23.22 4.19
N ASP A 144 -2.54 -23.97 3.52
CA ASP A 144 -3.57 -23.41 2.63
C ASP A 144 -4.64 -22.61 3.42
N SER A 145 -5.06 -23.11 4.59
CA SER A 145 -5.98 -22.38 5.48
C SER A 145 -5.37 -21.08 6.03
N PHE A 146 -4.07 -21.09 6.38
CA PHE A 146 -3.34 -19.91 6.81
C PHE A 146 -3.27 -18.83 5.72
N ILE A 147 -3.08 -19.24 4.46
CA ILE A 147 -2.93 -18.33 3.31
C ILE A 147 -4.29 -17.76 2.86
N THR A 148 -5.32 -18.59 2.79
CA THR A 148 -6.70 -18.18 2.44
C THR A 148 -7.37 -17.39 3.55
N GLY A 149 -6.93 -17.58 4.80
CA GLY A 149 -7.51 -16.95 5.98
C GLY A 149 -8.82 -17.60 6.42
N ALA A 150 -9.10 -18.82 5.97
CA ALA A 150 -10.31 -19.57 6.32
C ALA A 150 -10.41 -19.85 7.84
N ASP A 151 -9.27 -19.92 8.55
CA ASP A 151 -9.24 -20.12 10.01
C ASP A 151 -9.54 -18.86 10.84
N LYS A 152 -9.74 -17.68 10.22
CA LYS A 152 -9.93 -16.43 10.98
C LYS A 152 -11.27 -16.29 11.70
N GLU A 153 -12.23 -17.20 11.47
CA GLU A 153 -13.51 -17.16 12.19
C GLU A 153 -13.45 -17.78 13.58
N ASN A 154 -12.38 -18.49 13.97
CA ASN A 154 -12.37 -19.14 15.28
C ASN A 154 -10.97 -19.40 15.85
N THR A 155 -10.27 -18.38 16.33
CA THR A 155 -9.21 -18.59 17.35
C THR A 155 -8.80 -17.30 18.06
N LYS A 156 -8.83 -17.33 19.39
CA LYS A 156 -8.14 -16.37 20.26
C LYS A 156 -6.63 -16.39 19.96
N PRO A 157 -5.91 -15.27 20.14
CA PRO A 157 -4.49 -15.19 19.84
C PRO A 157 -3.71 -16.16 20.74
N VAL A 158 -3.11 -17.19 20.16
CA VAL A 158 -2.11 -18.02 20.86
C VAL A 158 -0.81 -17.23 20.86
N GLN A 159 -0.50 -16.63 22.01
CA GLN A 159 0.81 -16.09 22.29
C GLN A 159 1.81 -17.23 22.51
N GLY A 160 2.92 -17.19 21.78
CA GLY A 160 4.12 -17.96 22.07
C GLY A 160 4.28 -19.23 21.23
N GLU A 161 5.52 -19.46 20.82
CA GLU A 161 6.03 -20.72 20.25
C GLU A 161 5.71 -21.04 18.79
N LEU A 162 6.15 -20.18 17.87
CA LEU A 162 6.64 -20.65 16.56
C LEU A 162 8.00 -20.02 16.25
N ALA A 163 8.97 -20.26 17.13
CA ALA A 163 10.38 -20.08 16.81
C ALA A 163 10.88 -21.36 16.12
N ILE A 164 10.81 -21.34 14.78
CA ILE A 164 11.76 -21.93 13.84
C ILE A 164 12.30 -23.33 14.21
N THR A 165 11.69 -24.38 13.63
CA THR A 165 12.33 -25.71 13.46
C THR A 165 12.20 -26.24 12.03
N PHE A 166 12.03 -25.37 11.03
CA PHE A 166 11.98 -25.81 9.62
C PHE A 166 13.37 -26.03 9.01
N ALA A 167 14.42 -25.43 9.59
CA ALA A 167 15.78 -25.47 9.04
C ALA A 167 16.57 -26.75 9.42
N ASP A 168 16.16 -27.46 10.48
CA ASP A 168 16.92 -28.64 10.95
C ASP A 168 16.49 -29.95 10.28
N SER A 169 15.33 -30.00 9.60
CA SER A 169 14.82 -31.23 8.96
C SER A 169 15.42 -31.54 7.58
N PHE A 170 16.29 -30.68 7.03
CA PHE A 170 16.89 -30.88 5.69
C PHE A 170 18.40 -31.15 5.72
N LYS A 171 19.02 -31.33 6.90
CA LYS A 171 20.47 -31.57 7.00
C LYS A 171 20.92 -33.03 6.82
N GLU A 172 19.98 -33.98 6.65
CA GLU A 172 20.31 -35.42 6.53
C GLU A 172 19.89 -36.05 5.20
N LEU A 173 19.81 -35.28 4.11
CA LEU A 173 19.70 -35.81 2.74
C LEU A 173 21.02 -35.70 1.98
#